data_AF-A0A6B3CIA8-F1
#
_entry.id   AF-A0A6B3CIA8-F1
#
_cell.length_a   1.000
_cell.length_b   1.000
_cell.length_c   1.000
_cell.angle_alpha   90.00
_cell.angle_beta   90.00
_cell.angle_gamma   90.00
#
_symmetry.space_group_name_H-M   'P 1'
#
loop_
_entity.id
_entity.type
_entity.pdbx_description
1 polymer ?
#
loop_
_entity_poly.entity_id
_entity_poly.type
_entity_poly.pdbx_seq_one_letter_code
_entity_poly.pdbx_strand_id
1 'polypeptide(L)' 'MPELPADLRPLAVDALDHVVSERSELAQLWAEATNGPTWRKGINRLRDVLAPPIPPQEEALFDI' A
#
# COMPACT_ATOMS: atom_id res chain seq x y z
N MET A 1 5.34 -20.25 -2.35
CA MET A 1 4.29 -19.27 -2.72
C MET A 1 4.53 -18.87 -4.17
N PRO A 2 3.52 -18.86 -5.04
CA PRO A 2 3.68 -18.34 -6.40
C PRO A 2 3.95 -16.83 -6.36
N GLU A 3 4.70 -16.32 -7.34
CA GLU A 3 4.89 -14.88 -7.52
C GLU A 3 3.61 -14.24 -8.05
N LEU A 4 3.27 -13.04 -7.55
CA LEU A 4 2.16 -12.27 -8.07
C LEU A 4 2.56 -11.63 -9.42
N PRO A 5 1.84 -11.91 -10.52
CA PRO A 5 2.07 -11.28 -11.80
C PRO A 5 2.10 -9.75 -11.72
N ALA A 6 3.04 -9.12 -12.43
CA ALA A 6 3.30 -7.68 -12.34
C ALA A 6 2.09 -6.84 -12.80
N ASP A 7 1.35 -7.32 -13.80
CA ASP A 7 0.12 -6.75 -14.33
C ASP A 7 -1.06 -6.77 -13.34
N LEU A 8 -1.03 -7.66 -12.34
CA LEU A 8 -2.03 -7.71 -11.27
C LEU A 8 -1.69 -6.81 -10.07
N ARG A 9 -0.47 -6.28 -9.99
CA ARG A 9 -0.06 -5.42 -8.86
C ARG A 9 -0.90 -4.14 -8.76
N PRO A 10 -1.22 -3.42 -9.85
CA PRO A 10 -2.12 -2.26 -9.78
C PRO A 10 -3.49 -2.63 -9.24
N LEU A 11 -4.09 -3.74 -9.72
CA LEU A 11 -5.38 -4.22 -9.24
C LEU A 11 -5.35 -4.57 -7.74
N ALA A 12 -4.24 -5.16 -7.27
CA ALA A 12 -4.06 -5.44 -5.85
C ALA A 12 -3.96 -4.16 -5.01
N VAL A 13 -3.30 -3.11 -5.52
CA VAL A 13 -3.27 -1.79 -4.86
C VAL A 13 -4.67 -1.19 -4.81
N ASP A 14 -5.39 -1.17 -5.94
CA ASP A 14 -6.76 -0.64 -5.99
C ASP A 14 -7.69 -1.36 -4.99
N ALA A 15 -7.57 -2.68 -4.87
CA ALA A 15 -8.32 -3.45 -3.87
C ALA A 15 -7.98 -3.03 -2.43
N LEU A 16 -6.70 -2.78 -2.12
CA LEU A 16 -6.30 -2.27 -0.80
C LEU A 16 -6.85 -0.86 -0.56
N ASP A 17 -6.92 -0.01 -1.57
CA ASP A 17 -7.46 1.35 -1.49
C ASP A 17 -8.95 1.33 -1.16
N HIS A 18 -9.71 0.42 -1.78
CA HIS A 18 -11.10 0.17 -1.43
C HIS A 18 -11.26 -0.29 0.01
N VAL A 19 -10.40 -1.23 0.47
CA VAL A 19 -10.45 -1.77 1.84
C VAL A 19 -10.23 -0.69 2.90
N VAL A 20 -9.35 0.29 2.65
CA VAL A 20 -9.06 1.36 3.62
C VAL A 20 -9.89 2.63 3.42
N SER A 21 -10.70 2.69 2.37
CA SER A 21 -11.53 3.86 2.05
C SER A 21 -12.54 4.19 3.16
N GLU A 22 -12.95 5.46 3.24
CA GLU A 22 -13.95 5.93 4.20
C GLU A 22 -15.32 5.23 4.07
N ARG A 23 -15.61 4.64 2.90
CA ARG A 23 -16.85 3.89 2.63
C ARG A 23 -16.78 2.43 3.05
N SER A 24 -15.60 1.96 3.47
CA SER A 24 -15.38 0.58 3.88
C SER A 24 -15.87 0.39 5.32
N GLU A 25 -16.94 -0.38 5.49
CA GLU A 25 -17.39 -0.83 6.81
C GLU A 25 -16.26 -1.52 7.57
N LEU A 26 -15.43 -2.30 6.87
CA LEU A 26 -14.24 -2.92 7.46
C LEU A 26 -13.26 -1.87 8.00
N ALA A 27 -13.00 -0.79 7.25
CA ALA A 27 -12.13 0.28 7.73
C ALA A 27 -12.71 0.99 8.97
N GLN A 28 -14.03 1.16 9.04
CA GLN A 28 -14.72 1.76 10.18
C GLN A 28 -14.58 0.85 11.43
N LEU A 29 -14.86 -0.45 11.28
CA LEU A 29 -14.72 -1.42 12.37
C LEU A 29 -13.27 -1.48 12.90
N TRP A 30 -12.28 -1.45 12.01
CA TRP A 30 -10.88 -1.44 12.43
C TRP A 30 -10.43 -0.10 13.02
N ALA A 31 -11.07 1.02 12.69
CA ALA A 31 -10.77 2.31 13.32
C ALA A 31 -11.13 2.32 14.82
N GLU A 32 -12.14 1.56 15.21
CA GLU A 32 -12.59 1.42 16.60
C GLU A 32 -11.81 0.36 17.39
N ALA A 33 -11.13 -0.56 16.70
CA ALA A 33 -10.37 -1.62 17.32
C ALA A 33 -9.04 -1.12 17.92
N THR A 34 -8.65 -1.64 19.09
CA THR A 34 -7.37 -1.30 19.76
C THR A 34 -6.14 -1.50 18.85
N ASN A 35 -6.21 -2.48 17.95
CA ASN A 35 -5.15 -2.83 17.00
C ASN A 35 -5.34 -2.18 15.61
N GLY A 36 -6.30 -1.27 15.43
CA GLY A 36 -6.55 -0.51 14.21
C GLY A 36 -5.31 0.15 13.60
N PRO A 37 -4.48 0.88 14.39
CA PRO A 37 -3.24 1.46 13.88
C PRO A 37 -2.25 0.41 13.35
N THR A 38 -2.16 -0.76 13.98
CA THR A 38 -1.30 -1.86 13.54
C THR A 38 -1.82 -2.48 12.25
N TRP A 39 -3.14 -2.68 12.14
CA TRP A 39 -3.77 -3.13 10.91
C TRP A 39 -3.50 -2.18 9.75
N ARG A 40 -3.69 -0.86 9.95
CA ARG A 40 -3.43 0.16 8.92
C ARG A 40 -1.97 0.16 8.48
N LYS A 41 -1.02 0.03 9.41
CA LYS A 41 0.42 -0.14 9.09
C LYS A 41 0.69 -1.39 8.26
N GLY A 42 0.00 -2.50 8.55
CA GLY A 42 0.06 -3.72 7.76
C GLY A 42 -0.39 -3.53 6.31
N ILE A 43 -1.51 -2.83 6.10
CA ILE A 43 -1.98 -2.50 4.75
C ILE A 43 -0.97 -1.63 4.00
N ASN A 44 -0.42 -0.59 4.65
CA ASN A 44 0.59 0.26 4.01
C ASN A 44 1.83 -0.54 3.60
N ARG A 45 2.30 -1.47 4.45
CA ARG A 45 3.42 -2.35 4.11
C ARG A 45 3.12 -3.25 2.91
N LEU A 46 1.87 -3.75 2.78
CA LEU A 46 1.46 -4.51 1.60
C LEU A 46 1.47 -3.64 0.34
N ARG A 47 1.02 -2.38 0.44
CA ARG A 47 1.10 -1.42 -0.67
C ARG A 47 2.54 -1.19 -1.11
N ASP A 48 3.48 -1.02 -0.18
CA ASP A 48 4.90 -0.80 -0.51
C ASP A 48 5.52 -2.01 -1.23
N VAL A 49 5.06 -3.23 -0.95
CA VAL A 49 5.52 -4.43 -1.67
C VAL A 49 4.94 -4.50 -3.09
N LEU A 50 3.67 -4.09 -3.26
CA LEU A 50 2.96 -4.13 -4.54
C LEU A 50 3.37 -2.99 -5.47
N ALA A 51 3.55 -1.79 -4.92
CA ALA A 51 3.96 -0.58 -5.61
C ALA A 51 5.07 0.11 -4.79
N PRO A 52 6.34 -0.34 -4.96
CA PRO A 52 7.46 0.23 -4.24
C PRO A 52 7.55 1.74 -4.47
N PRO A 53 7.78 2.54 -3.42
CA PRO A 53 8.01 3.97 -3.59
C PRO A 53 9.21 4.15 -4.52
N ILE A 54 9.06 5.04 -5.49
CA ILE A 54 10.19 5.45 -6.33
C ILE A 54 11.19 6.10 -5.38
N PRO A 55 12.41 5.57 -5.22
CA PRO A 55 13.41 6.21 -4.39
C PRO A 55 13.64 7.63 -4.91
N PRO A 56 13.91 8.62 -4.03
CA PRO A 56 14.29 9.94 -4.50
C PRO A 56 15.44 9.75 -5.46
N GLN A 57 15.22 10.17 -6.71
CA GLN A 57 16.29 10.21 -7.69
C GLN A 57 17.30 11.18 -7.09
N GLU A 58 18.42 10.69 -6.56
CA GLU A 58 19.60 11.52 -6.42
C GLU A 58 19.72 12.16 -7.80
N GLU A 59 19.48 13.47 -7.87
CA GLU A 59 19.76 14.25 -9.05
C GLU A 59 21.10 13.73 -9.51
N ALA A 60 21.13 13.08 -10.69
CA ALA A 60 22.35 12.90 -11.43
C ALA A 60 22.77 14.33 -11.76
N LEU A 61 23.37 14.96 -10.75
CA LEU A 61 23.74 16.34 -10.69
C LEU A 61 24.96 16.34 -11.57
N PHE A 62 24.67 16.53 -12.86
CA PHE A 62 25.57 16.37 -13.96
C PHE A 62 26.91 17.03 -13.61
N ASP A 63 27.94 16.21 -13.42
CA ASP A 63 29.32 16.67 -13.54
C ASP A 63 29.50 17.07 -15.03
N ILE A 64 29.38 18.37 -15.29
CA ILE A 64 29.78 19.05 -16.53
C ILE A 64 31.15 19.66 -16.30
#